data_AF-A0A5N6PJJ4-F1
#
_entry.id   AF-A0A5N6PJJ4-F1
#
_cell.length_a   1.000
_cell.length_b   1.000
_cell.length_c   1.000
_cell.angle_alpha   90.00
_cell.angle_beta   90.00
_cell.angle_gamma   90.00
#
_symmetry.space_group_name_H-M   'P 1'
#
loop_
_entity.id
_entity.type
_entity.pdbx_description
1 polymer ?
#
loop_
_entity_poly.entity_id
_entity_poly.type
_entity_poly.pdbx_seq_one_letter_code
_entity_poly.pdbx_strand_id
1 'polypeptide(L)'
;MAMTNLARRKATSLFNGTVISSDALRYSFSISSTLSRGFASGSDVNDVVVIGGGPGGYVAAIKAAQLGLKTTCIEKRGALGGTCLNVGCIPSKALLHSSHMYHEAKTSFAKHGVKFDNVEIDIAAMMGQKDKAVSTLTKGIEGLFKKNKVTYVKGYGKFLSPSEVSVDTIDGDTTIV
;
A
#
# COMPACT_ATOMS: atom_id res chain seq x y z
N MET A 1 31.77 18.90 -22.32
CA MET A 1 31.91 20.30 -22.77
C MET A 1 30.83 21.12 -22.07
N ALA A 2 31.18 21.69 -20.92
CA ALA A 2 31.29 23.14 -20.66
C ALA A 2 30.00 23.64 -19.96
N MET A 3 30.03 23.90 -18.63
CA MET A 3 30.43 25.19 -17.99
C MET A 3 29.40 26.28 -18.34
N THR A 4 28.73 27.01 -17.44
CA THR A 4 29.15 27.79 -16.25
C THR A 4 27.85 28.42 -15.68
N ASN A 5 27.50 28.40 -14.38
CA ASN A 5 27.97 29.18 -13.23
C ASN A 5 27.94 30.72 -13.37
N LEU A 6 27.02 31.38 -12.63
CA LEU A 6 27.05 32.80 -12.21
C LEU A 6 26.20 32.88 -10.92
N ALA A 7 26.80 32.85 -9.71
CA ALA A 7 27.24 34.02 -8.93
C ALA A 7 26.08 34.97 -8.55
N ARG A 8 25.91 35.56 -7.36
CA ARG A 8 26.67 35.71 -6.10
C ARG A 8 25.95 36.84 -5.36
N ARG A 9 25.51 36.67 -4.11
CA ARG A 9 25.45 37.80 -3.14
C ARG A 9 25.80 37.27 -1.73
N LYS A 10 27.09 37.38 -1.43
CA LYS A 10 27.67 37.37 -0.09
C LYS A 10 27.47 38.78 0.49
N ALA A 11 26.86 38.89 1.66
CA ALA A 11 26.95 40.09 2.49
C ALA A 11 28.01 39.83 3.56
N THR A 12 29.02 40.69 3.59
CA THR A 12 30.09 40.76 4.59
C THR A 12 30.05 42.17 5.16
N SER A 13 29.97 42.28 6.48
CA SER A 13 30.22 43.51 7.24
C SER A 13 30.62 43.07 8.65
N LEU A 14 31.93 42.96 8.89
CA LEU A 14 32.73 43.85 9.75
C LEU A 14 32.62 43.50 11.25
N PHE A 15 33.63 42.79 11.77
CA PHE A 15 33.95 42.76 13.18
C PHE A 15 35.41 43.22 13.33
N ASN A 16 35.59 44.41 13.92
CA ASN A 16 36.85 44.90 14.47
C ASN A 16 36.69 44.85 16.00
N GLY A 17 37.67 44.28 16.71
CA GLY A 17 37.59 44.04 18.15
C GLY A 17 37.76 45.29 19.02
N THR A 18 37.28 45.25 20.26
CA THR A 18 38.10 45.11 21.48
C THR A 18 37.27 45.31 22.78
N VAL A 19 37.73 44.63 23.85
CA VAL A 19 37.59 44.86 25.31
C VAL A 19 36.31 44.44 26.09
N ILE A 20 36.41 43.25 26.71
CA ILE A 20 36.16 42.88 28.13
C ILE A 20 34.97 43.52 28.89
N SER A 21 34.02 42.68 29.32
CA SER A 21 33.58 42.64 30.73
C SER A 21 33.02 41.26 31.07
N SER A 22 33.53 40.70 32.16
CA SER A 22 33.03 39.54 32.89
C SER A 22 31.59 39.73 33.34
N ASP A 23 30.77 38.67 33.24
CA ASP A 23 29.56 38.36 34.04
C ASP A 23 28.29 37.92 33.30
N ALA A 24 28.30 37.74 31.98
CA ALA A 24 27.13 37.21 31.29
C ALA A 24 27.54 36.19 30.22
N LEU A 25 27.44 34.90 30.56
CA LEU A 25 27.09 33.76 29.69
C LEU A 25 27.49 32.44 30.37
N ARG A 26 27.07 32.27 31.63
CA ARG A 26 26.73 30.95 32.14
C ARG A 26 25.38 30.58 31.54
N TYR A 27 25.33 30.05 30.32
CA TYR A 27 24.27 29.16 29.81
C TYR A 27 24.54 28.86 28.34
N SER A 28 24.29 27.61 27.94
CA SER A 28 24.38 27.10 26.55
C SER A 28 25.78 26.83 26.00
N PHE A 29 26.50 25.91 26.62
CA PHE A 29 27.39 25.01 25.88
C PHE A 29 27.22 23.59 26.42
N SER A 30 27.08 22.62 25.51
CA SER A 30 26.92 21.19 25.79
C SER A 30 25.56 20.82 26.40
N ILE A 31 24.69 20.03 25.77
CA ILE A 31 24.95 18.72 25.17
C ILE A 31 24.00 18.54 23.99
N SER A 32 24.57 18.41 22.80
CA SER A 32 23.88 17.83 21.65
C SER A 32 23.73 16.33 21.96
N SER A 33 22.65 15.95 22.66
CA SER A 33 22.31 14.54 22.86
C SER A 33 21.69 14.03 21.56
N THR A 34 22.56 13.80 20.60
CA THR A 34 22.33 12.85 19.51
C THR A 34 22.20 11.49 20.20
N LEU A 35 20.98 11.16 20.65
CA LEU A 35 20.60 9.80 21.01
C LEU A 35 20.61 9.01 19.71
N SER A 36 21.81 8.56 19.35
CA SER A 36 22.04 7.55 18.35
C SER A 36 21.20 6.34 18.72
N ARG A 37 20.23 6.03 17.87
CA ARG A 37 19.46 4.79 17.86
C ARG A 37 20.42 3.61 18.06
N GLY A 38 20.16 2.83 19.10
CA GLY A 38 20.97 1.68 19.44
C GLY A 38 20.11 0.58 20.06
N PHE A 39 19.20 0.01 19.27
CA PHE A 39 18.78 -1.37 19.46
C PHE A 39 18.63 -2.03 18.09
N ALA A 40 19.48 -3.03 17.86
CA ALA A 40 19.44 -3.90 16.72
C ALA A 40 18.25 -4.86 16.86
N SER A 41 17.16 -4.53 16.18
CA SER A 41 16.33 -5.53 15.50
C SER A 41 16.34 -5.12 14.03
N GLY A 42 16.52 -6.09 13.13
CA GLY A 42 16.38 -5.87 11.68
C GLY A 42 14.95 -5.51 11.25
N SER A 43 14.02 -5.30 12.19
CA SER A 43 12.67 -4.84 11.90
C SER A 43 12.66 -3.33 11.66
N ASP A 44 12.36 -2.98 10.41
CA ASP A 44 12.06 -1.63 9.99
C ASP A 44 10.90 -1.06 10.82
N VAL A 45 11.17 -0.07 11.69
CA VAL A 45 10.12 0.62 12.46
C VAL A 45 9.09 1.19 11.49
N ASN A 46 7.81 0.85 11.71
CA ASN A 46 6.66 1.32 10.95
C ASN A 46 5.82 2.25 11.82
N ASP A 47 5.22 3.26 11.21
CA ASP A 47 4.27 4.15 11.91
C ASP A 47 2.89 3.49 11.99
N VAL A 48 2.51 2.72 10.97
CA VAL A 48 1.22 2.04 10.88
C VAL A 48 1.38 0.62 10.35
N VAL A 49 0.78 -0.34 11.05
CA VAL A 49 0.68 -1.73 10.62
C VAL A 49 -0.79 -2.08 10.42
N VAL A 50 -1.12 -2.62 9.25
CA VAL A 50 -2.48 -3.05 8.90
C VAL A 50 -2.49 -4.56 8.70
N ILE A 51 -3.22 -5.28 9.55
CA ILE A 51 -3.42 -6.72 9.42
C ILE A 51 -4.70 -6.98 8.63
N GLY A 52 -4.54 -7.49 7.40
CA GLY A 52 -5.61 -7.79 6.45
C GLY A 52 -5.59 -6.88 5.22
N GLY A 53 -5.58 -7.48 4.03
CA GLY A 53 -5.53 -6.79 2.73
C GLY A 53 -6.90 -6.65 2.05
N GLY A 54 -7.99 -6.67 2.81
CA GLY A 54 -9.36 -6.44 2.30
C GLY A 54 -9.67 -4.97 2.02
N PRO A 55 -10.88 -4.64 1.53
CA PRO A 55 -11.27 -3.25 1.22
C PRO A 55 -11.07 -2.28 2.39
N GLY A 56 -11.31 -2.69 3.63
CA GLY A 56 -10.97 -1.86 4.80
C GLY A 56 -9.47 -1.67 4.95
N GLY A 57 -8.69 -2.74 4.84
CA GLY A 57 -7.25 -2.73 5.11
C GLY A 57 -6.41 -2.08 4.03
N TYR A 58 -6.56 -2.47 2.76
CA TYR A 58 -5.73 -1.90 1.68
C TYR A 58 -6.02 -0.40 1.48
N VAL A 59 -7.26 0.05 1.69
CA VAL A 59 -7.62 1.48 1.63
C VAL A 59 -7.00 2.23 2.80
N ALA A 60 -7.09 1.70 4.02
CA ALA A 60 -6.44 2.29 5.20
C ALA A 60 -4.92 2.39 5.02
N ALA A 61 -4.29 1.34 4.51
CA ALA A 61 -2.84 1.32 4.29
C ALA A 61 -2.40 2.37 3.25
N ILE A 62 -3.12 2.46 2.12
CA ILE A 62 -2.86 3.48 1.10
C ILE A 62 -3.06 4.89 1.69
N LYS A 63 -4.14 5.10 2.47
CA LYS A 63 -4.42 6.42 3.03
C LYS A 63 -3.38 6.82 4.07
N ALA A 64 -2.94 5.91 4.93
CA ALA A 64 -1.85 6.15 5.89
C ALA A 64 -0.56 6.56 5.18
N ALA A 65 -0.19 5.85 4.10
CA ALA A 65 0.99 6.19 3.31
C ALA A 65 0.87 7.56 2.61
N GLN A 66 -0.32 7.91 2.12
CA GLN A 66 -0.58 9.25 1.55
C GLN A 66 -0.49 10.37 2.59
N LEU A 67 -0.73 10.08 3.87
CA LEU A 67 -0.54 11.01 4.99
C LEU A 67 0.93 11.10 5.45
N GLY A 68 1.84 10.38 4.79
CA GLY A 68 3.28 10.42 5.06
C GLY A 68 3.78 9.38 6.07
N LEU A 69 2.93 8.44 6.48
CA LEU A 69 3.27 7.41 7.47
C LEU A 69 3.93 6.19 6.79
N LYS A 70 5.03 5.68 7.37
CA LYS A 70 5.63 4.41 6.94
C LYS A 70 4.69 3.28 7.30
N THR A 71 4.07 2.69 6.28
CA THR A 71 2.94 1.79 6.45
C THR A 71 3.25 0.39 5.90
N THR A 72 2.98 -0.62 6.72
CA THR A 72 3.08 -2.03 6.35
C THR A 72 1.70 -2.69 6.38
N CYS A 73 1.36 -3.44 5.33
CA CYS A 73 0.13 -4.22 5.25
C CYS A 73 0.46 -5.71 5.14
N ILE A 74 -0.13 -6.51 6.04
CA ILE A 74 0.10 -7.95 6.18
C ILE A 74 -1.15 -8.68 5.66
N GLU A 75 -1.00 -9.60 4.71
CA GLU A 75 -2.11 -10.42 4.19
C GLU A 75 -1.68 -11.87 3.94
N LYS A 76 -2.45 -12.81 4.51
CA LYS A 76 -2.15 -14.25 4.50
C LYS A 76 -2.55 -14.97 3.22
N ARG A 77 -3.50 -14.42 2.45
CA ARG A 77 -4.03 -15.06 1.24
C ARG A 77 -3.03 -15.12 0.10
N GLY A 78 -1.95 -14.33 0.15
CA GLY A 78 -0.97 -14.20 -0.94
C GLY A 78 -1.39 -13.28 -2.09
N ALA A 79 -2.68 -12.92 -2.18
CA ALA A 79 -3.24 -11.90 -3.07
C ALA A 79 -4.03 -10.86 -2.28
N LEU A 80 -3.89 -9.58 -2.65
CA LEU A 80 -4.60 -8.46 -2.04
C LEU A 80 -6.09 -8.38 -2.45
N GLY A 81 -6.87 -7.54 -1.78
CA GLY A 81 -8.29 -7.29 -2.03
C GLY A 81 -9.26 -8.08 -1.14
N GLY A 82 -8.75 -9.00 -0.31
CA GLY A 82 -9.50 -9.74 0.70
C GLY A 82 -10.70 -10.52 0.15
N THR A 83 -11.71 -10.74 0.98
CA THR A 83 -12.89 -11.54 0.65
C THR A 83 -13.68 -10.96 -0.52
N CYS A 84 -13.93 -9.64 -0.50
CA CYS A 84 -14.76 -8.98 -1.50
C CYS A 84 -14.20 -9.11 -2.92
N LEU A 85 -12.87 -9.00 -3.08
CA LEU A 85 -12.24 -9.12 -4.38
C LEU A 85 -12.06 -10.57 -4.82
N ASN A 86 -11.59 -11.44 -3.92
CA ASN A 86 -11.13 -12.76 -4.33
C ASN A 86 -12.24 -13.81 -4.37
N VAL A 87 -13.20 -13.76 -3.44
CA VAL A 87 -14.20 -14.82 -3.22
C VAL A 87 -15.58 -14.29 -2.85
N GLY A 88 -15.89 -13.05 -3.24
CA GLY A 88 -17.12 -12.38 -2.81
C GLY A 88 -17.67 -11.51 -3.92
N CYS A 89 -17.73 -10.20 -3.65
CA CYS A 89 -18.32 -9.19 -4.51
C CYS A 89 -17.94 -9.35 -6.00
N ILE A 90 -16.65 -9.32 -6.33
CA ILE A 90 -16.22 -9.29 -7.72
C ILE A 90 -16.58 -10.59 -8.46
N PRO A 91 -16.24 -11.79 -7.95
CA PRO A 91 -16.68 -13.04 -8.55
C PRO A 91 -18.20 -13.13 -8.74
N SER A 92 -18.97 -12.80 -7.71
CA SER A 92 -20.43 -12.88 -7.79
C SER A 92 -21.01 -11.93 -8.83
N LYS A 93 -20.52 -10.68 -8.89
CA LYS A 93 -21.04 -9.69 -9.85
C LYS A 93 -20.62 -9.99 -11.28
N ALA A 94 -19.44 -10.56 -11.50
CA ALA A 94 -19.01 -11.03 -12.83
C ALA A 94 -19.93 -12.15 -13.37
N LEU A 95 -20.26 -13.11 -12.52
CA LEU A 95 -21.16 -14.22 -12.88
C LEU A 95 -22.60 -13.75 -13.05
N LEU A 96 -23.10 -12.87 -12.18
CA LEU A 96 -24.43 -12.28 -12.31
C LEU A 96 -24.59 -11.51 -13.63
N HIS A 97 -23.57 -10.76 -14.04
CA HIS A 97 -23.62 -10.05 -15.32
C HIS A 97 -23.66 -11.03 -16.49
N SER A 98 -22.82 -12.07 -16.48
CA SER A 98 -22.76 -13.08 -17.53
C SER A 98 -24.07 -13.87 -17.65
N SER A 99 -24.65 -14.29 -16.53
CA SER A 99 -25.93 -15.01 -16.52
C SER A 99 -27.10 -14.11 -16.95
N HIS A 100 -27.08 -12.83 -16.57
CA HIS A 100 -28.06 -11.86 -17.02
C HIS A 100 -27.99 -11.62 -18.53
N MET A 101 -26.79 -11.52 -19.11
CA MET A 101 -26.62 -11.40 -20.57
C MET A 101 -27.20 -12.61 -21.31
N TYR A 102 -26.93 -13.82 -20.81
CA TYR A 102 -27.52 -15.04 -21.37
C TYR A 102 -29.05 -15.05 -21.26
N HIS A 103 -29.60 -14.61 -20.11
CA HIS A 103 -31.05 -14.50 -19.92
C HIS A 103 -31.67 -13.52 -20.93
N GLU A 104 -31.13 -12.31 -21.03
CA GLU A 104 -31.61 -11.26 -21.93
C GLU A 104 -31.56 -11.68 -23.41
N ALA A 105 -30.48 -12.37 -23.82
CA ALA A 105 -30.36 -12.92 -25.17
C ALA A 105 -31.48 -13.92 -25.49
N LYS A 106 -31.96 -14.67 -24.49
CA LYS A 106 -33.07 -15.64 -24.64
C LYS A 106 -34.46 -15.01 -24.60
N THR A 107 -34.68 -13.98 -23.78
CA THR A 107 -36.05 -13.51 -23.46
C THR A 107 -36.40 -12.13 -24.03
N SER A 108 -35.42 -11.24 -24.16
CA SER A 108 -35.66 -9.82 -24.43
C SER A 108 -35.23 -9.42 -25.85
N PHE A 109 -34.14 -9.98 -26.38
CA PHE A 109 -33.49 -9.51 -27.61
C PHE A 109 -34.38 -9.61 -28.86
N ALA A 110 -35.27 -10.60 -28.92
CA ALA A 110 -36.21 -10.75 -30.03
C ALA A 110 -37.15 -9.53 -30.18
N LYS A 111 -37.52 -8.87 -29.06
CA LYS A 111 -38.35 -7.65 -29.07
C LYS A 111 -37.59 -6.44 -29.61
N HIS A 112 -36.26 -6.48 -29.57
CA HIS A 112 -35.38 -5.48 -30.14
C HIS A 112 -34.94 -5.80 -31.57
N GLY A 113 -35.55 -6.81 -32.21
CA GLY A 113 -35.22 -7.23 -33.58
C GLY A 113 -33.94 -8.05 -33.69
N VAL A 114 -33.30 -8.40 -32.58
CA VAL A 114 -32.10 -9.24 -32.55
C VAL A 114 -32.53 -10.69 -32.35
N LYS A 115 -32.34 -11.52 -33.38
CA LYS A 115 -32.75 -12.93 -33.37
C LYS A 115 -31.52 -13.84 -33.40
N PHE A 116 -31.57 -14.89 -32.59
CA PHE A 116 -30.60 -15.98 -32.59
C PHE A 116 -31.34 -17.29 -32.72
N ASP A 117 -30.79 -18.24 -33.47
CA ASP A 117 -31.38 -19.57 -33.61
C ASP A 117 -31.13 -20.43 -32.38
N ASN A 118 -29.93 -20.32 -31.78
CA ASN A 118 -29.57 -21.00 -30.54
C ASN A 118 -28.62 -20.13 -29.70
N VAL A 119 -28.83 -20.11 -28.38
CA VAL A 119 -27.96 -19.42 -27.42
C VAL A 119 -27.53 -20.43 -26.37
N GLU A 120 -26.24 -20.72 -26.34
CA GLU A 120 -25.62 -21.69 -25.45
C GLU A 120 -24.74 -20.99 -24.42
N ILE A 121 -24.47 -21.70 -23.31
CA ILE A 121 -23.60 -21.21 -22.24
C ILE A 121 -22.31 -22.02 -22.22
N ASP A 122 -21.18 -21.34 -22.43
CA ASP A 122 -19.86 -21.88 -22.14
C ASP A 122 -19.46 -21.51 -20.71
N ILE A 123 -19.62 -22.47 -19.78
CA ILE A 123 -19.28 -22.28 -18.37
C ILE A 123 -17.78 -22.06 -18.19
N ALA A 124 -16.93 -22.70 -19.00
CA ALA A 124 -15.48 -22.55 -18.89
C ALA A 124 -15.07 -21.11 -19.27
N ALA A 125 -15.62 -20.58 -20.36
CA ALA A 125 -15.39 -19.19 -20.77
C ALA A 125 -15.92 -18.19 -19.72
N MET A 126 -17.11 -18.43 -19.16
CA MET A 126 -17.70 -17.58 -18.12
C MET A 126 -16.84 -17.55 -16.85
N MET A 127 -16.34 -18.72 -16.41
CA MET A 127 -15.43 -18.81 -15.27
C MET A 127 -14.09 -18.12 -15.56
N GLY A 128 -13.56 -18.28 -16.78
CA GLY A 128 -12.36 -17.58 -17.24
C GLY A 128 -12.50 -16.05 -17.23
N GLN A 129 -13.66 -15.52 -17.63
CA GLN A 129 -13.94 -14.08 -17.56
C GLN A 129 -13.94 -13.58 -16.11
N LYS A 130 -14.58 -14.32 -15.20
CA LYS A 130 -14.58 -14.03 -13.75
C LYS A 130 -13.14 -14.02 -13.20
N ASP A 131 -12.34 -15.04 -13.50
CA ASP A 131 -10.96 -15.13 -12.99
C ASP A 131 -10.04 -14.05 -13.59
N LYS A 132 -10.27 -13.66 -14.85
CA LYS A 132 -9.61 -12.51 -15.47
C LYS A 132 -9.96 -11.20 -14.73
N ALA A 133 -11.22 -10.99 -14.36
CA ALA A 133 -11.62 -9.80 -13.62
C ALA A 133 -10.95 -9.75 -12.23
N VAL A 134 -10.96 -10.86 -11.49
CA VAL A 134 -10.31 -10.97 -10.17
C VAL A 134 -8.81 -10.69 -10.29
N SER A 135 -8.11 -11.39 -11.18
CA SER A 135 -6.65 -11.25 -11.34
C SER A 135 -6.20 -9.86 -11.83
N THR A 136 -7.02 -9.20 -12.65
CA THR A 136 -6.73 -7.83 -13.09
C THR A 136 -6.79 -6.86 -11.92
N LEU A 137 -7.84 -6.97 -11.10
CA LEU A 137 -8.03 -6.06 -9.97
C LEU A 137 -7.05 -6.33 -8.83
N THR A 138 -6.69 -7.59 -8.55
CA THR A 138 -5.68 -7.91 -7.52
C THR A 138 -4.32 -7.31 -7.87
N LYS A 139 -3.88 -7.45 -9.13
CA LYS A 139 -2.66 -6.81 -9.67
C LYS A 139 -2.76 -5.29 -9.62
N GLY A 140 -3.94 -4.72 -9.88
CA GLY A 140 -4.20 -3.29 -9.73
C GLY A 140 -3.91 -2.79 -8.31
N ILE A 141 -4.38 -3.50 -7.29
CA ILE A 141 -4.12 -3.14 -5.88
C ILE A 141 -2.63 -3.26 -5.54
N GLU A 142 -1.94 -4.32 -5.99
CA GLU A 142 -0.48 -4.43 -5.81
C GLU A 142 0.27 -3.26 -6.47
N GLY A 143 -0.17 -2.82 -7.65
CA GLY A 143 0.34 -1.61 -8.30
C GLY A 143 0.10 -0.35 -7.47
N LEU A 144 -1.07 -0.22 -6.84
CA LEU A 144 -1.37 0.90 -5.95
C LEU A 144 -0.49 0.89 -4.69
N PHE A 145 -0.20 -0.28 -4.12
CA PHE A 145 0.72 -0.38 -2.98
C PHE A 145 2.12 0.09 -3.35
N LYS A 146 2.66 -0.37 -4.50
CA LYS A 146 3.95 0.09 -5.01
C LYS A 146 3.97 1.60 -5.23
N LYS A 147 2.93 2.17 -5.84
CA LYS A 147 2.80 3.61 -6.08
C LYS A 147 2.81 4.42 -4.78
N ASN A 148 2.14 3.94 -3.74
CA ASN A 148 2.05 4.62 -2.45
C ASN A 148 3.16 4.18 -1.47
N LYS A 149 4.12 3.35 -1.88
CA LYS A 149 5.21 2.84 -1.03
C LYS A 149 4.73 2.12 0.24
N VAL A 150 3.61 1.41 0.14
CA VAL A 150 3.12 0.53 1.22
C VAL A 150 3.92 -0.77 1.16
N THR A 151 4.52 -1.18 2.27
CA THR A 151 5.20 -2.47 2.37
C THR A 151 4.17 -3.59 2.41
N TYR A 152 4.26 -4.53 1.47
CA TYR A 152 3.37 -5.69 1.42
C TYR A 152 4.07 -6.92 1.99
N VAL A 153 3.61 -7.42 3.15
CA VAL A 153 4.10 -8.66 3.75
C VAL A 153 3.07 -9.77 3.53
N LYS A 154 3.52 -10.86 2.90
CA LYS A 154 2.69 -12.05 2.64
C LYS A 154 2.85 -13.04 3.78
N GLY A 155 1.85 -13.12 4.64
CA GLY A 155 1.91 -13.99 5.81
C GLY A 155 0.78 -13.77 6.80
N TYR A 156 0.79 -14.57 7.86
CA TYR A 156 -0.20 -14.55 8.91
C TYR A 156 0.27 -13.65 10.07
N GLY A 157 -0.37 -12.49 10.23
CA GLY A 157 -0.08 -11.57 11.33
C GLY A 157 -0.70 -12.02 12.66
N LYS A 158 0.09 -12.00 13.73
CA LYS A 158 -0.31 -12.30 15.12
C LYS A 158 0.36 -11.30 16.07
N PHE A 159 -0.44 -10.69 16.95
CA PHE A 159 0.08 -9.81 17.99
C PHE A 159 0.96 -10.59 18.98
N LEU A 160 2.16 -10.07 19.23
CA LEU A 160 3.04 -10.52 20.32
C LEU A 160 2.88 -9.60 21.54
N SER A 161 2.71 -8.30 21.27
CA SER A 161 2.50 -7.25 22.28
C SER A 161 1.65 -6.13 21.65
N PRO A 162 1.23 -5.10 22.41
CA PRO A 162 0.50 -3.95 21.86
C PRO A 162 1.23 -3.18 20.75
N SER A 163 2.55 -3.36 20.61
CA SER A 163 3.39 -2.64 19.65
C SER A 163 4.18 -3.55 18.70
N GLU A 164 4.00 -4.88 18.76
CA GLU A 164 4.76 -5.83 17.94
C GLU A 164 3.84 -6.89 17.32
N VAL A 165 4.03 -7.14 16.04
CA VAL A 165 3.29 -8.15 15.28
C VAL A 165 4.26 -9.18 14.69
N SER A 166 4.13 -10.43 15.10
CA SER A 166 4.75 -11.56 14.40
C SER A 166 4.01 -11.84 13.09
N VAL A 167 4.75 -12.17 12.05
CA VAL A 167 4.21 -12.57 10.75
C VAL A 167 4.84 -13.89 10.34
N ASP A 168 4.02 -14.94 10.33
CA ASP A 168 4.41 -16.23 9.76
C ASP A 168 4.27 -16.11 8.24
N THR A 169 5.41 -15.94 7.57
CA THR A 169 5.44 -15.75 6.12
C THR A 169 5.02 -17.03 5.40
N ILE A 170 4.54 -16.88 4.17
CA ILE A 170 4.15 -18.03 3.35
C ILE A 170 5.32 -18.98 3.04
N ASP A 171 6.55 -18.48 3.13
CA ASP A 171 7.78 -19.22 2.88
C ASP A 171 8.26 -20.03 4.12
N GLY A 172 7.58 -19.87 5.28
CA GLY A 172 7.87 -20.59 6.52
C GLY A 172 8.74 -19.84 7.52
N ASP A 173 9.20 -18.64 7.18
CA ASP A 173 9.96 -17.77 8.08
C ASP A 173 9.04 -16.92 8.97
N THR A 174 9.43 -16.67 10.21
CA THR A 174 8.74 -15.73 11.09
C THR A 174 9.48 -14.39 11.12
N THR A 175 8.79 -13.31 10.73
CA THR A 175 9.32 -11.94 10.80
C THR A 175 8.55 -11.12 11.82
N ILE A 176 9.21 -10.20 12.52
CA ILE A 176 8.57 -9.25 13.45
C ILE A 176 8.45 -7.89 12.76
N VAL A 177 7.26 -7.31 12.80
CA VAL A 177 6.87 -6.04 12.17
C VAL A 177 6.37 -5.05 13.22
#